data_AF-A0A523RI48-F1
#
_entry.id   AF-A0A523RI48-F1
#
_cell.length_a   1.000
_cell.length_b   1.000
_cell.length_c   1.000
_cell.angle_alpha   90.00
_cell.angle_beta   90.00
_cell.angle_gamma   90.00
#
_symmetry.space_group_name_H-M   'P 1'
#
loop_
_entity.id
_entity.type
_entity.pdbx_description
1 polymer ?
#
loop_
_entity_poly.entity_id
_entity_poly.type
_entity_poly.pdbx_seq_one_letter_code
_entity_poly.pdbx_strand_id
1 'polypeptide(L)'
;MDFISHDEKTIAEMLKVINVPKVDDLFQDIPKDLIVKSLNISDGMSEPDVLDKMREYGNKNKIYPHSFLGAGCYYHYIPSLVDFVISRSEFYTSYTPYQAEASQGYLQAIYEYQSIISRLTEMEIANASMYDGSTSLAEAAIMASIITGKNQVILLEGVHPEYIEVVKTYCWGQNIELKITSEDKLNDVLNEDIAAVMFQSPNFFGDITDGLVMSNKVKEKHPNCLLIQCMTDPTCLGLLKPPGKTNIDIFVAEGQSFGIDPSFGGPGLGIFTAKKKFLRKIPGRLVGKTKEINGDRDGFLLTLQAREQHIRREKASSNICTNQALCSLSALIYLVSLGKTGLREIAIQNFQKAHYVKKAIALIPGYKILNKKPTYNEFIVKCPDINGLIRECKKMNLLPPLQVSTYYPEMSDVVLVCVTELNSSSSIEKFIKAAKLAINNEEERAN
;
A
#
# COMPACT_ATOMS: atom_id res chain seq x y z
N MET A 1 -4.12 9.24 -35.32
CA MET A 1 -2.94 8.37 -35.41
C MET A 1 -3.45 6.95 -35.21
N ASP A 2 -3.20 6.04 -36.15
CA ASP A 2 -3.68 4.67 -35.99
C ASP A 2 -2.81 3.93 -34.98
N PHE A 3 -3.46 3.20 -34.08
CA PHE A 3 -2.78 2.34 -33.11
C PHE A 3 -2.08 1.15 -33.80
N ILE A 4 -2.63 0.69 -34.92
CA ILE A 4 -2.08 -0.40 -35.72
C ILE A 4 -0.99 0.17 -36.62
N SER A 5 0.21 -0.40 -36.52
CA SER A 5 1.39 0.08 -37.26
C SER A 5 1.44 -0.35 -38.73
N HIS A 6 0.65 -1.36 -39.12
CA HIS A 6 0.67 -1.92 -40.48
C HIS A 6 -0.41 -1.28 -41.34
N ASP A 7 0.02 -0.67 -42.45
CA ASP A 7 -0.89 -0.17 -43.48
C ASP A 7 -1.37 -1.30 -44.41
N GLU A 8 -2.34 -0.98 -45.29
CA GLU A 8 -2.92 -1.96 -46.23
C GLU A 8 -1.86 -2.62 -47.12
N LYS A 9 -0.83 -1.86 -47.50
CA LYS A 9 0.27 -2.37 -48.33
C LYS A 9 1.10 -3.40 -47.59
N THR A 10 1.48 -3.11 -46.35
CA THR A 10 2.25 -4.02 -45.50
C THR A 10 1.44 -5.29 -45.22
N ILE A 11 0.15 -5.15 -44.93
CA ILE A 11 -0.76 -6.28 -44.75
C ILE A 11 -0.80 -7.16 -46.02
N ALA A 12 -0.94 -6.57 -47.20
CA ALA A 12 -0.97 -7.30 -48.46
C ALA A 12 0.36 -8.03 -48.76
N GLU A 13 1.50 -7.39 -48.48
CA GLU A 13 2.82 -8.01 -48.60
C GLU A 13 2.98 -9.20 -47.65
N MET A 14 2.57 -9.04 -46.38
CA MET A 14 2.61 -10.12 -45.39
C MET A 14 1.72 -11.30 -45.79
N LEU A 15 0.48 -11.04 -46.21
CA LEU A 15 -0.48 -12.05 -46.69
C LEU A 15 0.08 -12.85 -47.87
N LYS A 16 0.74 -12.16 -48.82
CA LYS A 16 1.40 -12.80 -49.96
C LYS A 16 2.53 -13.73 -49.54
N VAL A 17 3.34 -13.35 -48.55
CA VAL A 17 4.46 -14.17 -48.04
C VAL A 17 3.96 -15.49 -47.45
N ILE A 18 2.85 -15.46 -46.72
CA ILE A 18 2.25 -16.64 -46.09
C ILE A 18 1.23 -17.37 -46.99
N ASN A 19 1.03 -16.89 -48.22
CA ASN A 19 0.08 -17.43 -49.20
C ASN A 19 -1.38 -17.49 -48.68
N VAL A 20 -1.81 -16.45 -47.97
CA VAL A 20 -3.18 -16.31 -47.46
C VAL A 20 -3.90 -15.20 -48.24
N PRO A 21 -5.15 -15.40 -48.72
CA PRO A 21 -5.83 -14.43 -49.59
C PRO A 21 -6.25 -13.14 -48.87
N LYS A 22 -6.76 -13.26 -47.64
CA LYS A 22 -7.27 -12.14 -46.85
C LYS A 22 -7.10 -12.38 -45.35
N VAL A 23 -7.13 -11.30 -44.56
CA VAL A 23 -6.95 -11.34 -43.10
C VAL A 23 -7.92 -12.29 -42.41
N ASP A 24 -9.19 -12.33 -42.85
CA ASP A 24 -10.22 -13.23 -42.27
C ASP A 24 -9.81 -14.71 -42.30
N ASP A 25 -9.05 -15.13 -43.32
CA ASP A 25 -8.67 -16.53 -43.52
C ASP A 25 -7.63 -16.97 -42.47
N LEU A 26 -6.97 -16.04 -41.77
CA LEU A 26 -6.10 -16.33 -40.62
C LEU A 26 -6.87 -16.88 -39.41
N PHE A 27 -8.20 -16.69 -39.37
CA PHE A 27 -9.04 -17.06 -38.24
C PHE A 27 -9.92 -18.29 -38.53
N GLN A 28 -9.65 -19.04 -39.61
CA GLN A 28 -10.45 -20.21 -39.99
C GLN A 28 -10.51 -21.33 -38.93
N ASP A 29 -9.52 -21.38 -38.03
CA ASP A 29 -9.44 -22.36 -36.95
C ASP A 29 -10.41 -22.05 -35.78
N ILE A 30 -11.01 -20.85 -35.77
CA ILE A 30 -12.03 -20.50 -34.77
C ILE A 30 -13.37 -21.17 -35.17
N PRO A 31 -13.97 -22.00 -34.31
CA PRO A 31 -15.30 -22.56 -34.55
C PRO A 31 -16.33 -21.47 -34.89
N LYS A 32 -17.12 -21.69 -35.95
CA LYS A 32 -18.03 -20.68 -36.52
C LYS A 32 -19.07 -20.16 -35.53
N ASP A 33 -19.49 -21.02 -34.60
CA ASP A 33 -20.42 -20.72 -33.52
C ASP A 33 -19.83 -19.83 -32.41
N LEU A 34 -18.49 -19.71 -32.36
CA LEU A 34 -17.78 -18.82 -31.43
C LEU A 34 -17.42 -17.45 -32.03
N ILE A 35 -17.56 -17.27 -33.34
CA ILE A 35 -17.23 -16.01 -34.02
C ILE A 35 -18.35 -15.00 -33.82
N VAL A 36 -18.01 -13.86 -33.23
CA VAL A 36 -18.93 -12.73 -33.06
C VAL A 36 -18.81 -11.79 -34.26
N LYS A 37 -19.94 -11.43 -34.87
CA LYS A 37 -19.97 -10.57 -36.07
C LYS A 37 -19.69 -9.09 -35.79
N SER A 38 -20.07 -8.61 -34.61
CA SER A 38 -19.92 -7.21 -34.21
C SER A 38 -20.01 -7.10 -32.69
N LEU A 39 -19.29 -6.13 -32.14
CA LEU A 39 -19.44 -5.73 -30.74
C LEU A 39 -20.50 -4.62 -30.65
N ASN A 40 -21.39 -4.70 -29.65
CA ASN A 40 -22.37 -3.65 -29.38
C ASN A 40 -21.71 -2.50 -28.61
N ILE A 41 -20.83 -1.75 -29.28
CA ILE A 41 -20.11 -0.60 -28.73
C ILE A 41 -20.27 0.60 -29.66
N SER A 42 -20.15 1.82 -29.12
CA SER A 42 -20.17 3.04 -29.94
C SER A 42 -18.97 3.09 -30.89
N ASP A 43 -19.11 3.88 -31.95
CA ASP A 43 -18.02 4.16 -32.87
C ASP A 43 -16.82 4.79 -32.16
N GLY A 44 -15.64 4.57 -32.74
CA GLY A 44 -14.40 5.18 -32.27
C GLY A 44 -14.46 6.71 -32.31
N MET A 45 -13.87 7.34 -31.30
CA MET A 45 -13.69 8.79 -31.23
C MET A 45 -12.28 9.16 -31.69
N SER A 46 -12.09 10.38 -32.21
CA SER A 46 -10.75 10.88 -32.46
C SER A 46 -9.98 11.05 -31.15
N GLU A 47 -8.65 10.99 -31.18
CA GLU A 47 -7.82 11.17 -29.98
C GLU A 47 -8.11 12.48 -29.23
N PRO A 48 -8.24 13.65 -29.90
CA PRO A 48 -8.67 14.89 -29.22
C PRO A 48 -10.02 14.76 -28.53
N ASP A 49 -11.03 14.17 -29.19
CA ASP A 49 -12.37 14.02 -28.62
C ASP A 49 -12.35 13.09 -27.40
N VAL A 50 -11.53 12.03 -27.43
CA VAL A 50 -11.33 11.13 -26.28
C VAL A 50 -10.72 11.91 -25.11
N LEU A 51 -9.67 12.70 -25.36
CA LEU A 51 -9.03 13.50 -24.32
C LEU A 51 -9.99 14.52 -23.70
N ASP A 52 -10.80 15.20 -24.51
CA ASP A 52 -11.79 16.17 -24.02
C ASP A 52 -12.89 15.49 -23.20
N LYS A 53 -13.36 14.32 -23.64
CA LYS A 53 -14.33 13.52 -22.87
C LYS A 53 -13.76 13.00 -21.55
N MET A 54 -12.50 12.58 -21.52
CA MET A 54 -11.83 12.20 -20.27
C MET A 54 -11.66 13.38 -19.31
N ARG A 55 -11.35 14.59 -19.83
CA ARG A 55 -11.34 15.82 -19.01
C ARG A 55 -12.73 16.15 -18.46
N GLU A 56 -13.78 16.02 -19.26
CA GLU A 56 -15.16 16.21 -18.82
C GLU A 56 -15.50 15.28 -17.65
N TYR A 57 -15.15 14.00 -17.76
CA TYR A 57 -15.36 13.03 -16.69
C TYR A 57 -14.52 13.34 -15.45
N GLY A 58 -13.24 13.69 -15.63
CA GLY A 58 -12.35 14.09 -14.55
C GLY A 58 -12.88 15.30 -13.77
N ASN A 59 -13.45 16.30 -14.47
CA ASN A 59 -14.00 17.52 -13.86
C ASN A 59 -15.26 17.28 -13.02
N LYS A 60 -15.89 16.10 -13.09
CA LYS A 60 -16.99 15.71 -12.20
C LYS A 60 -16.51 15.32 -10.80
N ASN A 61 -15.22 15.03 -10.64
CA ASN A 61 -14.64 14.66 -9.35
C ASN A 61 -14.48 15.89 -8.45
N LYS A 62 -14.74 15.71 -7.15
CA LYS A 62 -14.45 16.73 -6.14
C LYS A 62 -13.07 16.49 -5.55
N ILE A 63 -12.09 17.29 -5.98
CA ILE A 63 -10.73 17.28 -5.42
C ILE A 63 -10.67 18.23 -4.23
N TYR A 64 -10.27 17.72 -3.07
CA TYR A 64 -10.02 18.53 -1.89
C TYR A 64 -8.53 18.85 -1.79
N PRO A 65 -8.14 20.13 -1.61
CA PRO A 65 -6.72 20.51 -1.49
C PRO A 65 -6.06 20.05 -0.19
N HIS A 66 -6.87 19.75 0.83
CA HIS A 66 -6.39 19.27 2.13
C HIS A 66 -7.29 18.17 2.65
N SER A 67 -6.67 17.09 3.12
CA SER A 67 -7.36 15.92 3.65
C SER A 67 -7.16 15.79 5.14
N PHE A 68 -8.23 15.36 5.83
CA PHE A 68 -8.21 14.92 7.22
C PHE A 68 -8.67 13.46 7.38
N LEU A 69 -8.85 12.74 6.26
CA LEU A 69 -9.49 11.42 6.21
C LEU A 69 -8.56 10.29 6.71
N GLY A 70 -7.34 10.21 6.17
CA GLY A 70 -6.36 9.16 6.50
C GLY A 70 -6.89 7.74 6.22
N ALA A 71 -6.70 6.86 7.19
CA ALA A 71 -7.11 5.46 7.21
C ALA A 71 -6.50 4.65 6.07
N GLY A 72 -5.16 4.60 6.02
CA GLY A 72 -4.45 3.75 5.05
C GLY A 72 -4.05 4.43 3.74
N CYS A 73 -4.56 5.64 3.47
CA CYS A 73 -4.24 6.39 2.26
C CYS A 73 -3.99 7.87 2.58
N TYR A 74 -2.84 8.37 2.18
CA TYR A 74 -2.30 9.63 2.69
C TYR A 74 -1.81 10.54 1.57
N TYR A 75 -2.09 11.83 1.70
CA TYR A 75 -1.45 12.84 0.86
C TYR A 75 -0.10 13.22 1.46
N HIS A 76 0.97 12.96 0.71
CA HIS A 76 2.32 13.40 1.00
C HIS A 76 2.90 14.22 -0.15
N TYR A 77 3.87 15.07 0.15
CA TYR A 77 4.55 15.87 -0.87
C TYR A 77 5.36 14.97 -1.81
N ILE A 78 5.01 14.94 -3.09
CA ILE A 78 5.75 14.18 -4.11
C ILE A 78 6.68 15.14 -4.87
N PRO A 79 8.03 14.96 -4.80
CA PRO A 79 8.95 15.77 -5.58
C PRO A 79 8.72 15.56 -7.09
N SER A 80 8.75 16.63 -7.89
CA SER A 80 8.54 16.55 -9.35
C SER A 80 9.52 15.64 -10.09
N LEU A 81 10.68 15.35 -9.48
CA LEU A 81 11.64 14.36 -9.99
C LEU A 81 11.05 12.96 -10.08
N VAL A 82 10.12 12.60 -9.18
CA VAL A 82 9.43 11.31 -9.19
C VAL A 82 8.65 11.15 -10.49
N ASP A 83 7.74 12.09 -10.78
CA ASP A 83 6.93 12.10 -12.00
C ASP A 83 7.80 12.06 -13.26
N PHE A 84 8.85 12.88 -13.30
CA PHE A 84 9.78 12.94 -14.42
C PHE A 84 10.44 11.58 -14.71
N VAL A 85 10.84 10.84 -13.67
CA VAL A 85 11.52 9.54 -13.85
C VAL A 85 10.52 8.46 -14.24
N ILE A 86 9.36 8.38 -13.57
CA ILE A 86 8.39 7.31 -13.86
C ILE A 86 7.67 7.52 -15.20
N SER A 87 7.64 8.74 -15.74
CA SER A 87 7.10 9.03 -17.07
C SER A 87 8.05 8.72 -18.22
N ARG A 88 9.25 8.20 -17.94
CA ARG A 88 10.20 7.78 -18.97
C ARG A 88 9.80 6.43 -19.56
N SER A 89 9.74 6.35 -20.90
CA SER A 89 9.30 5.16 -21.61
C SER A 89 10.12 3.93 -21.28
N GLU A 90 11.42 4.08 -21.04
CA GLU A 90 12.30 2.95 -20.70
C GLU A 90 11.88 2.25 -19.40
N PHE A 91 11.15 2.93 -18.51
CA PHE A 91 10.58 2.34 -17.30
C PHE A 91 9.15 1.87 -17.52
N TYR A 92 8.22 2.74 -17.96
CA TYR A 92 6.79 2.37 -17.96
C TYR A 92 6.36 1.46 -19.12
N THR A 93 7.11 1.39 -20.24
CA THR A 93 6.79 0.47 -21.34
C THR A 93 7.49 -0.87 -21.21
N SER A 94 8.51 -0.97 -20.34
CA SER A 94 9.20 -2.24 -20.12
C SER A 94 8.35 -3.17 -19.27
N TYR A 95 8.49 -4.49 -19.51
CA TYR A 95 7.83 -5.51 -18.68
C TYR A 95 8.84 -6.15 -17.73
N THR A 96 8.47 -7.28 -17.13
CA THR A 96 9.35 -8.02 -16.22
C THR A 96 10.74 -8.22 -16.85
N PRO A 97 11.84 -7.87 -16.16
CA PRO A 97 13.19 -7.91 -16.70
C PRO A 97 13.75 -9.35 -16.75
N TYR A 98 13.13 -10.20 -17.56
CA TYR A 98 13.55 -11.59 -17.78
C TYR A 98 14.89 -11.69 -18.51
N GLN A 99 15.13 -10.79 -19.46
CA GLN A 99 16.41 -10.67 -20.18
C GLN A 99 17.30 -9.68 -19.43
N ALA A 100 18.12 -10.20 -18.51
CA ALA A 100 18.85 -9.39 -17.55
C ALA A 100 19.84 -8.43 -18.24
N GLU A 101 20.53 -8.92 -19.27
CA GLU A 101 21.54 -8.20 -20.04
C GLU A 101 20.97 -6.94 -20.71
N ALA A 102 19.71 -7.00 -21.13
CA ALA A 102 18.99 -5.88 -21.76
C ALA A 102 18.23 -4.99 -20.75
N SER A 103 18.25 -5.34 -19.46
CA SER A 103 17.38 -4.72 -18.43
C SER A 103 18.15 -4.21 -17.20
N GLN A 104 19.48 -4.06 -17.29
CA GLN A 104 20.34 -3.75 -16.14
C GLN A 104 19.94 -2.47 -15.40
N GLY A 105 19.52 -1.41 -16.11
CA GLY A 105 19.10 -0.17 -15.47
C GLY A 105 17.88 -0.35 -14.55
N TYR A 106 16.88 -1.10 -15.00
CA TYR A 106 15.69 -1.33 -14.18
C TYR A 106 15.95 -2.35 -13.06
N LEU A 107 16.75 -3.39 -13.33
CA LEU A 107 17.18 -4.34 -12.30
C LEU A 107 17.99 -3.67 -11.21
N GLN A 108 18.90 -2.76 -11.54
CA GLN A 108 19.62 -1.96 -10.56
C GLN A 108 18.66 -1.12 -9.72
N ALA A 109 17.68 -0.43 -10.33
CA ALA A 109 16.69 0.33 -9.58
C ALA A 109 15.91 -0.56 -8.59
N ILE A 110 15.47 -1.75 -9.01
CA ILE A 110 14.80 -2.69 -8.10
C ILE A 110 15.72 -3.14 -6.96
N TYR A 111 17.00 -3.41 -7.26
CA TYR A 111 18.00 -3.76 -6.24
C TYR A 111 18.22 -2.61 -5.25
N GLU A 112 18.26 -1.37 -5.71
CA GLU A 112 18.39 -0.17 -4.88
C GLU A 112 17.13 0.06 -4.02
N TYR A 113 15.94 -0.15 -4.58
CA TYR A 113 14.69 -0.16 -3.82
C TYR A 113 14.75 -1.17 -2.67
N GLN A 114 15.08 -2.44 -2.97
CA GLN A 114 15.23 -3.48 -1.95
C GLN A 114 16.25 -3.06 -0.88
N SER A 115 17.38 -2.48 -1.30
CA SER A 115 18.45 -2.03 -0.40
C SER A 115 18.00 -0.90 0.53
N ILE A 116 17.29 0.12 0.00
CA ILE A 116 16.80 1.25 0.78
C ILE A 116 15.70 0.80 1.75
N ILE A 117 14.77 -0.05 1.30
CA ILE A 117 13.72 -0.60 2.17
C ILE A 117 14.34 -1.43 3.31
N SER A 118 15.29 -2.31 3.02
CA SER A 118 16.03 -3.06 4.04
C SER A 118 16.74 -2.13 5.03
N ARG A 119 17.36 -1.04 4.56
CA ARG A 119 18.04 -0.06 5.44
C ARG A 119 17.06 0.76 6.28
N LEU A 120 15.91 1.15 5.72
CA LEU A 120 14.89 1.93 6.41
C LEU A 120 14.20 1.11 7.51
N THR A 121 13.88 -0.15 7.20
CA THR A 121 13.21 -1.08 8.13
C THR A 121 14.20 -1.80 9.05
N GLU A 122 15.50 -1.71 8.76
CA GLU A 122 16.57 -2.51 9.35
C GLU A 122 16.32 -4.03 9.27
N MET A 123 15.53 -4.47 8.30
CA MET A 123 15.25 -5.87 8.01
C MET A 123 16.26 -6.43 6.99
N GLU A 124 16.59 -7.70 7.12
CA GLU A 124 17.72 -8.29 6.39
C GLU A 124 17.43 -8.54 4.89
N ILE A 125 16.16 -8.74 4.53
CA ILE A 125 15.73 -8.94 3.14
C ILE A 125 14.46 -8.14 2.84
N ALA A 126 14.36 -7.62 1.62
CA ALA A 126 13.18 -6.98 1.05
C ALA A 126 12.93 -7.57 -0.34
N ASN A 127 11.65 -7.81 -0.69
CA ASN A 127 11.30 -8.24 -2.03
C ASN A 127 11.12 -7.06 -3.00
N ALA A 128 10.94 -7.36 -4.29
CA ALA A 128 10.68 -6.38 -5.34
C ALA A 128 9.18 -6.10 -5.47
N SER A 129 8.56 -5.68 -4.36
CA SER A 129 7.15 -5.29 -4.17
C SER A 129 6.09 -6.40 -4.18
N MET A 130 4.96 -6.06 -3.58
CA MET A 130 3.66 -6.74 -3.59
C MET A 130 2.57 -5.76 -4.07
N TYR A 131 1.31 -6.20 -4.17
CA TYR A 131 0.22 -5.36 -4.70
C TYR A 131 -0.10 -4.14 -3.83
N ASP A 132 -0.22 -4.35 -2.52
CA ASP A 132 -0.53 -3.33 -1.52
C ASP A 132 -0.17 -3.86 -0.11
N GLY A 133 -0.31 -3.04 0.93
CA GLY A 133 -0.03 -3.46 2.30
C GLY A 133 -0.95 -4.57 2.83
N SER A 134 -2.20 -4.65 2.35
CA SER A 134 -3.21 -5.62 2.80
C SER A 134 -2.87 -7.05 2.35
N THR A 135 -2.56 -7.19 1.06
CA THR A 135 -2.12 -8.43 0.41
C THR A 135 -0.75 -8.85 0.93
N SER A 136 0.12 -7.89 1.26
CA SER A 136 1.40 -8.17 1.92
C SER A 136 1.20 -8.80 3.30
N LEU A 137 0.28 -8.30 4.11
CA LEU A 137 -0.04 -8.89 5.43
C LEU A 137 -0.63 -10.29 5.31
N ALA A 138 -1.53 -10.51 4.35
CA ALA A 138 -2.10 -11.82 4.08
C ALA A 138 -1.03 -12.84 3.64
N GLU A 139 -0.14 -12.45 2.73
CA GLU A 139 0.99 -13.29 2.31
C GLU A 139 1.99 -13.55 3.44
N ALA A 140 2.14 -12.62 4.38
CA ALA A 140 2.96 -12.83 5.57
C ALA A 140 2.36 -13.91 6.50
N ALA A 141 1.03 -13.95 6.64
CA ALA A 141 0.33 -15.00 7.39
C ALA A 141 0.54 -16.39 6.75
N ILE A 142 0.39 -16.48 5.41
CA ILE A 142 0.62 -17.72 4.65
C ILE A 142 2.08 -18.16 4.78
N MET A 143 3.03 -17.23 4.58
CA MET A 143 4.46 -17.49 4.72
C MET A 143 4.79 -18.01 6.13
N ALA A 144 4.19 -17.45 7.18
CA ALA A 144 4.40 -17.91 8.55
C ALA A 144 3.86 -19.34 8.77
N SER A 145 2.69 -19.66 8.23
CA SER A 145 2.14 -21.02 8.26
C SER A 145 3.09 -22.01 7.57
N ILE A 146 3.59 -21.66 6.37
CA ILE A 146 4.55 -22.49 5.62
C ILE A 146 5.88 -22.67 6.36
N ILE A 147 6.38 -21.64 7.05
CA ILE A 147 7.65 -21.70 7.80
C ILE A 147 7.52 -22.60 9.03
N THR A 148 6.41 -22.48 9.74
CA THR A 148 6.22 -23.13 11.05
C THR A 148 5.57 -24.51 10.93
N GLY A 149 4.91 -24.81 9.81
CA GLY A 149 4.09 -26.00 9.64
C GLY A 149 2.76 -25.96 10.40
N LYS A 150 2.39 -24.79 10.93
CA LYS A 150 1.21 -24.59 11.77
C LYS A 150 0.12 -23.83 11.01
N ASN A 151 -1.14 -24.03 11.38
CA ASN A 151 -2.29 -23.48 10.66
C ASN A 151 -3.08 -22.43 11.44
N GLN A 152 -2.63 -21.98 12.62
CA GLN A 152 -3.30 -20.89 13.34
C GLN A 152 -2.48 -19.60 13.28
N VAL A 153 -3.14 -18.46 13.07
CA VAL A 153 -2.55 -17.12 13.18
C VAL A 153 -3.40 -16.24 14.06
N ILE A 154 -2.76 -15.39 14.86
CA ILE A 154 -3.43 -14.37 15.66
C ILE A 154 -3.25 -13.02 14.98
N LEU A 155 -4.33 -12.26 14.88
CA LEU A 155 -4.31 -10.85 14.50
C LEU A 155 -4.80 -10.01 15.67
N LEU A 156 -3.99 -9.04 16.11
CA LEU A 156 -4.39 -8.14 17.19
C LEU A 156 -5.41 -7.11 16.70
N GLU A 157 -6.35 -6.78 17.57
CA GLU A 157 -7.29 -5.67 17.34
C GLU A 157 -6.54 -4.36 17.01
N GLY A 158 -7.14 -3.55 16.14
CA GLY A 158 -6.57 -2.30 15.66
C GLY A 158 -5.78 -2.42 14.36
N VAL A 159 -5.65 -3.60 13.75
CA VAL A 159 -5.28 -3.67 12.32
C VAL A 159 -6.39 -3.05 11.47
N HIS A 160 -6.04 -2.43 10.34
CA HIS A 160 -6.99 -1.81 9.41
C HIS A 160 -8.13 -2.77 9.05
N PRO A 161 -9.41 -2.37 9.14
CA PRO A 161 -10.55 -3.25 8.89
C PRO A 161 -10.49 -3.97 7.53
N GLU A 162 -10.14 -3.25 6.47
CA GLU A 162 -10.01 -3.86 5.14
C GLU A 162 -8.84 -4.84 5.05
N TYR A 163 -7.75 -4.63 5.81
CA TYR A 163 -6.65 -5.60 5.86
C TYR A 163 -7.10 -6.88 6.55
N ILE A 164 -7.94 -6.76 7.59
CA ILE A 164 -8.52 -7.92 8.27
C ILE A 164 -9.36 -8.74 7.28
N GLU A 165 -10.18 -8.11 6.43
CA GLU A 165 -10.99 -8.81 5.43
C GLU A 165 -10.14 -9.51 4.36
N VAL A 166 -9.04 -8.88 3.91
CA VAL A 166 -8.10 -9.50 2.98
C VAL A 166 -7.40 -10.71 3.62
N VAL A 167 -6.90 -10.57 4.86
CA VAL A 167 -6.28 -11.67 5.61
C VAL A 167 -7.27 -12.81 5.84
N LYS A 168 -8.51 -12.52 6.25
CA LYS A 168 -9.58 -13.52 6.39
C LYS A 168 -9.78 -14.31 5.10
N THR A 169 -9.88 -13.61 3.97
CA THR A 169 -10.13 -14.20 2.65
C THR A 169 -8.99 -15.13 2.23
N TYR A 170 -7.73 -14.69 2.41
CA TYR A 170 -6.55 -15.49 2.06
C TYR A 170 -6.38 -16.69 3.00
N CYS A 171 -6.57 -16.49 4.31
CA CYS A 171 -6.51 -17.57 5.30
C CYS A 171 -7.57 -18.64 5.04
N TRP A 172 -8.81 -18.24 4.69
CA TRP A 172 -9.87 -19.16 4.28
C TRP A 172 -9.44 -20.03 3.10
N GLY A 173 -8.90 -19.43 2.03
CA GLY A 173 -8.43 -20.16 0.85
C GLY A 173 -7.25 -21.11 1.11
N GLN A 174 -6.52 -20.93 2.22
CA GLN A 174 -5.36 -21.73 2.61
C GLN A 174 -5.63 -22.67 3.81
N ASN A 175 -6.87 -22.74 4.30
CA ASN A 175 -7.23 -23.48 5.52
C ASN A 175 -6.40 -23.07 6.75
N ILE A 176 -6.11 -21.78 6.88
CA ILE A 176 -5.45 -21.18 8.05
C ILE A 176 -6.53 -20.60 8.96
N GLU A 177 -6.55 -20.99 10.23
CA GLU A 177 -7.44 -20.47 11.26
C GLU A 177 -6.94 -19.08 11.73
N LEU A 178 -7.74 -18.05 11.49
CA LEU A 178 -7.47 -16.70 11.95
C LEU A 178 -8.23 -16.42 13.26
N LYS A 179 -7.51 -16.05 14.32
CA LYS A 179 -8.06 -15.58 15.59
C LYS A 179 -7.81 -14.10 15.76
N ILE A 180 -8.85 -13.32 16.03
CA ILE A 180 -8.72 -11.90 16.38
C ILE A 180 -8.85 -11.76 17.90
N THR A 181 -7.93 -11.03 18.51
CA THR A 181 -7.92 -10.81 19.97
C THR A 181 -7.35 -9.46 20.33
N SER A 182 -7.70 -8.96 21.51
CA SER A 182 -7.10 -7.76 22.08
C SER A 182 -5.71 -8.06 22.67
N GLU A 183 -4.85 -7.03 22.75
CA GLU A 183 -3.49 -7.19 23.28
C GLU A 183 -3.47 -7.72 24.73
N ASP A 184 -4.43 -7.34 25.57
CA ASP A 184 -4.53 -7.79 26.97
C ASP A 184 -4.85 -9.28 27.09
N LYS A 185 -5.69 -9.82 26.21
CA LYS A 185 -6.08 -11.24 26.18
C LYS A 185 -5.13 -12.14 25.39
N LEU A 186 -4.08 -11.57 24.78
CA LEU A 186 -3.13 -12.33 23.96
C LEU A 186 -2.54 -13.52 24.71
N ASN A 187 -2.23 -13.36 26.00
CA ASN A 187 -1.63 -14.41 26.82
C ASN A 187 -2.53 -15.64 27.03
N ASP A 188 -3.85 -15.46 26.91
CA ASP A 188 -4.84 -16.51 27.20
C ASP A 188 -5.10 -17.38 25.97
N VAL A 189 -4.81 -16.84 24.77
CA VAL A 189 -5.04 -17.52 23.49
C VAL A 189 -3.77 -18.10 22.88
N LEU A 190 -2.59 -17.66 23.35
CA LEU A 190 -1.29 -18.15 22.91
C LEU A 190 -1.11 -19.64 23.24
N ASN A 191 -0.67 -20.42 22.26
CA ASN A 191 -0.46 -21.87 22.35
C ASN A 191 0.57 -22.34 21.31
N GLU A 192 0.90 -23.63 21.34
CA GLU A 192 1.92 -24.23 20.48
C GLU A 192 1.50 -24.37 19.00
N ASP A 193 0.22 -24.27 18.64
CA ASP A 193 -0.28 -24.40 17.28
C ASP A 193 -0.32 -23.06 16.51
N ILE A 194 0.12 -21.97 17.12
CA ILE A 194 0.15 -20.65 16.47
C ILE A 194 1.44 -20.48 15.66
N ALA A 195 1.26 -20.22 14.36
CA ALA A 195 2.29 -19.87 13.41
C ALA A 195 2.83 -18.46 13.64
N ALA A 196 1.93 -17.48 13.79
CA ALA A 196 2.30 -16.09 13.98
C ALA A 196 1.31 -15.27 14.80
N VAL A 197 1.83 -14.23 15.46
CA VAL A 197 1.06 -13.09 15.95
C VAL A 197 1.31 -11.91 15.01
N MET A 198 0.24 -11.23 14.61
CA MET A 198 0.24 -10.12 13.67
C MET A 198 -0.34 -8.87 14.33
N PHE A 199 0.29 -7.71 14.13
CA PHE A 199 -0.21 -6.45 14.67
C PHE A 199 0.13 -5.27 13.75
N GLN A 200 -0.62 -4.18 13.87
CA GLN A 200 -0.34 -2.92 13.18
C GLN A 200 0.22 -1.89 14.15
N SER A 201 1.22 -1.11 13.74
CA SER A 201 1.74 0.00 14.53
C SER A 201 2.38 1.07 13.62
N PRO A 202 1.91 2.34 13.63
CA PRO A 202 0.67 2.80 14.27
C PRO A 202 -0.56 2.01 13.80
N ASN A 203 -1.47 1.69 14.71
CA ASN A 203 -2.68 0.93 14.40
C ASN A 203 -3.76 1.82 13.73
N PHE A 204 -4.87 1.25 13.30
CA PHE A 204 -6.00 1.94 12.66
C PHE A 204 -6.52 3.13 13.47
N PHE A 205 -6.47 3.05 14.81
CA PHE A 205 -6.91 4.12 15.69
C PHE A 205 -5.82 5.18 15.95
N GLY A 206 -4.63 5.01 15.38
CA GLY A 206 -3.46 5.88 15.52
C GLY A 206 -2.50 5.51 16.65
N ASP A 207 -2.82 4.51 17.47
CA ASP A 207 -2.01 4.12 18.63
C ASP A 207 -0.71 3.42 18.19
N ILE A 208 0.42 3.86 18.77
CA ILE A 208 1.74 3.25 18.57
C ILE A 208 1.95 2.14 19.59
N THR A 209 2.21 0.93 19.08
CA THR A 209 2.62 -0.24 19.87
C THR A 209 4.14 -0.37 19.87
N ASP A 210 4.73 -0.57 21.06
CA ASP A 210 6.16 -0.86 21.19
C ASP A 210 6.46 -2.29 20.72
N GLY A 211 7.16 -2.39 19.59
CA GLY A 211 7.49 -3.67 18.98
C GLY A 211 8.38 -4.55 19.86
N LEU A 212 9.28 -3.97 20.66
CA LEU A 212 10.17 -4.75 21.53
C LEU A 212 9.37 -5.39 22.66
N VAL A 213 8.49 -4.62 23.31
CA VAL A 213 7.59 -5.13 24.36
C VAL A 213 6.68 -6.23 23.80
N MET A 214 6.08 -6.01 22.63
CA MET A 214 5.26 -7.02 21.95
C MET A 214 6.06 -8.29 21.65
N SER A 215 7.30 -8.14 21.14
CA SER A 215 8.16 -9.27 20.81
C SER A 215 8.53 -10.11 22.01
N ASN A 216 8.88 -9.49 23.15
CA ASN A 216 9.21 -10.20 24.36
C ASN A 216 7.98 -10.95 24.89
N LYS A 217 6.81 -10.30 24.91
CA LYS A 217 5.54 -10.90 25.35
C LYS A 217 5.20 -12.20 24.60
N VAL A 218 5.45 -12.26 23.29
CA VAL A 218 5.19 -13.46 22.48
C VAL A 218 6.32 -14.48 22.60
N LYS A 219 7.59 -14.04 22.47
CA LYS A 219 8.75 -14.94 22.35
C LYS A 219 9.14 -15.60 23.67
N GLU A 220 8.87 -14.99 24.82
CA GLU A 220 9.15 -15.58 26.14
C GLU A 220 8.34 -16.86 26.38
N LYS A 221 7.09 -16.91 25.90
CA LYS A 221 6.22 -18.09 26.03
C LYS A 221 6.33 -19.04 24.84
N HIS A 222 6.43 -18.49 23.63
CA HIS A 222 6.42 -19.26 22.39
C HIS A 222 7.54 -18.79 21.45
N PRO A 223 8.81 -19.21 21.67
CA PRO A 223 9.96 -18.72 20.91
C PRO A 223 9.86 -19.01 19.39
N ASN A 224 9.13 -20.07 19.03
CA ASN A 224 8.90 -20.49 17.65
C ASN A 224 7.72 -19.78 16.96
N CYS A 225 6.88 -19.05 17.70
CA CYS A 225 5.80 -18.25 17.12
C CYS A 225 6.41 -17.03 16.43
N LEU A 226 6.11 -16.82 15.14
CA LEU A 226 6.63 -15.68 14.40
C LEU A 226 5.90 -14.39 14.78
N LEU A 227 6.60 -13.27 14.69
CA LEU A 227 6.00 -11.96 14.90
C LEU A 227 5.98 -11.15 13.61
N ILE A 228 4.79 -10.70 13.22
CA ILE A 228 4.56 -9.95 11.99
C ILE A 228 4.03 -8.56 12.38
N GLN A 229 4.73 -7.52 11.91
CA GLN A 229 4.27 -6.15 12.06
C GLN A 229 3.83 -5.60 10.70
N CYS A 230 2.69 -4.92 10.67
CA CYS A 230 2.23 -4.14 9.53
C CYS A 230 2.15 -2.64 9.85
N MET A 231 2.19 -1.82 8.80
CA MET A 231 2.13 -0.37 8.89
C MET A 231 1.43 0.20 7.65
N THR A 232 0.56 1.18 7.83
CA THR A 232 -0.16 1.83 6.73
C THR A 232 0.56 3.08 6.21
N ASP A 233 1.40 3.70 7.04
CA ASP A 233 2.22 4.85 6.65
C ASP A 233 3.67 4.69 7.13
N PRO A 234 4.59 4.21 6.27
CA PRO A 234 5.99 3.98 6.61
C PRO A 234 6.81 5.27 6.71
N THR A 235 6.23 6.46 6.47
CA THR A 235 6.94 7.73 6.70
C THR A 235 7.34 7.90 8.16
N CYS A 236 6.58 7.33 9.10
CA CYS A 236 6.88 7.40 10.52
C CYS A 236 8.22 6.75 10.91
N LEU A 237 8.81 5.90 10.05
CA LEU A 237 10.15 5.33 10.25
C LEU A 237 11.27 6.38 10.21
N GLY A 238 10.98 7.62 9.79
CA GLY A 238 11.87 8.77 10.00
C GLY A 238 12.07 9.14 11.49
N LEU A 239 11.16 8.69 12.36
CA LEU A 239 11.17 8.94 13.80
C LEU A 239 11.15 7.67 14.66
N LEU A 240 10.33 6.69 14.31
CA LEU A 240 10.11 5.49 15.12
C LEU A 240 11.29 4.52 15.03
N LYS A 241 11.44 3.69 16.06
CA LYS A 241 12.40 2.58 16.03
C LYS A 241 11.99 1.61 14.92
N PRO A 242 12.88 1.26 13.98
CA PRO A 242 12.55 0.38 12.88
C PRO A 242 12.31 -1.07 13.35
N PRO A 243 11.48 -1.84 12.64
CA PRO A 243 11.06 -3.19 13.04
C PRO A 243 12.23 -4.15 13.24
N GLY A 244 13.30 -4.03 12.44
CA GLY A 244 14.52 -4.85 12.56
C GLY A 244 15.22 -4.77 13.92
N LYS A 245 14.99 -3.69 14.69
CA LYS A 245 15.51 -3.51 16.06
C LYS A 245 14.59 -4.04 17.17
N THR A 246 13.49 -4.69 16.80
CA THR A 246 12.43 -5.10 17.74
C THR A 246 12.05 -6.58 17.61
N ASN A 247 13.00 -7.42 17.19
CA ASN A 247 12.84 -8.88 17.03
C ASN A 247 11.72 -9.34 16.08
N ILE A 248 11.09 -8.43 15.33
CA ILE A 248 10.11 -8.71 14.28
C ILE A 248 10.70 -9.69 13.26
N ASP A 249 9.93 -10.72 12.91
CA ASP A 249 10.35 -11.75 11.97
C ASP A 249 10.03 -11.38 10.52
N ILE A 250 8.86 -10.77 10.31
CA ILE A 250 8.36 -10.28 9.02
C ILE A 250 7.76 -8.89 9.24
N PHE A 251 8.13 -7.93 8.40
CA PHE A 251 7.51 -6.59 8.40
C PHE A 251 6.94 -6.28 7.02
N VAL A 252 5.71 -5.80 7.00
CA VAL A 252 5.01 -5.41 5.80
C VAL A 252 4.45 -3.99 5.93
N ALA A 253 4.26 -3.29 4.82
CA ALA A 253 3.65 -1.97 4.85
C ALA A 253 2.96 -1.62 3.53
N GLU A 254 2.08 -0.62 3.58
CA GLU A 254 1.68 0.13 2.39
C GLU A 254 2.73 1.20 2.08
N GLY A 255 3.25 1.18 0.86
CA GLY A 255 4.31 2.05 0.38
C GLY A 255 3.80 3.28 -0.36
N GLN A 256 2.47 3.46 -0.49
CA GLN A 256 1.86 4.62 -1.17
C GLN A 256 2.43 5.97 -0.71
N SER A 257 2.73 6.11 0.59
CA SER A 257 3.34 7.34 1.14
C SER A 257 4.73 7.69 0.58
N PHE A 258 5.35 6.79 -0.19
CA PHE A 258 6.63 7.03 -0.86
C PHE A 258 6.42 7.42 -2.33
N GLY A 259 5.88 8.62 -2.55
CA GLY A 259 5.83 9.22 -3.89
C GLY A 259 4.72 8.71 -4.80
N ILE A 260 3.65 8.11 -4.27
CA ILE A 260 2.54 7.59 -5.06
C ILE A 260 1.26 8.32 -4.65
N ASP A 261 0.46 8.79 -5.61
CA ASP A 261 -0.80 9.46 -5.31
C ASP A 261 -1.89 8.47 -4.86
N PRO A 262 -2.79 8.88 -3.94
CA PRO A 262 -3.96 8.10 -3.52
C PRO A 262 -4.81 7.49 -4.65
N SER A 263 -4.96 8.22 -5.76
CA SER A 263 -5.54 7.75 -7.03
C SER A 263 -6.86 6.96 -6.90
N PHE A 264 -7.69 7.28 -5.90
CA PHE A 264 -8.94 6.57 -5.58
C PHE A 264 -8.76 5.06 -5.31
N GLY A 265 -7.64 4.67 -4.69
CA GLY A 265 -7.38 3.31 -4.20
C GLY A 265 -6.11 2.67 -4.74
N GLY A 266 -5.48 3.23 -5.78
CA GLY A 266 -4.20 2.70 -6.26
C GLY A 266 -3.78 3.18 -7.65
N PRO A 267 -2.64 2.67 -8.16
CA PRO A 267 -1.94 1.48 -7.67
C PRO A 267 -1.24 1.69 -6.31
N GLY A 268 -1.45 0.76 -5.37
CA GLY A 268 -0.71 0.71 -4.10
C GLY A 268 0.71 0.14 -4.28
N LEU A 269 1.48 0.07 -3.19
CA LEU A 269 2.80 -0.54 -3.15
C LEU A 269 2.95 -1.39 -1.90
N GLY A 270 2.79 -2.71 -2.01
CA GLY A 270 3.07 -3.58 -0.88
C GLY A 270 4.57 -3.71 -0.62
N ILE A 271 5.02 -3.27 0.55
CA ILE A 271 6.38 -3.51 1.06
C ILE A 271 6.37 -4.84 1.81
N PHE A 272 7.32 -5.73 1.48
CA PHE A 272 7.50 -6.99 2.19
C PHE A 272 8.96 -7.22 2.55
N THR A 273 9.23 -7.35 3.84
CA THR A 273 10.57 -7.57 4.40
C THR A 273 10.56 -8.68 5.44
N ALA A 274 11.70 -9.36 5.61
CA ALA A 274 11.81 -10.45 6.56
C ALA A 274 13.25 -10.64 7.05
N LYS A 275 13.44 -11.53 8.02
CA LYS A 275 14.77 -12.06 8.36
C LYS A 275 15.32 -12.95 7.24
N LYS A 276 16.64 -12.94 7.05
CA LYS A 276 17.39 -13.65 6.00
C LYS A 276 17.17 -15.16 6.02
N LYS A 277 16.96 -15.75 7.21
CA LYS A 277 16.64 -17.19 7.33
C LYS A 277 15.36 -17.59 6.57
N PHE A 278 14.50 -16.64 6.23
CA PHE A 278 13.26 -16.87 5.48
C PHE A 278 13.36 -16.55 3.98
N LEU A 279 14.56 -16.24 3.46
CA LEU A 279 14.81 -15.87 2.06
C LEU A 279 14.21 -16.83 1.03
N ARG A 280 14.17 -18.14 1.32
CA ARG A 280 13.60 -19.14 0.41
C ARG A 280 12.07 -19.20 0.40
N LYS A 281 11.40 -18.47 1.30
CA LYS A 281 9.96 -18.48 1.50
C LYS A 281 9.29 -17.13 1.22
N ILE A 282 10.07 -16.05 1.09
CA ILE A 282 9.56 -14.71 0.79
C ILE A 282 8.80 -14.72 -0.56
N PRO A 283 7.61 -14.10 -0.65
CA PRO A 283 6.83 -14.05 -1.88
C PRO A 283 7.43 -13.05 -2.88
N GLY A 284 7.02 -13.18 -4.14
CA GLY A 284 7.40 -12.26 -5.20
C GLY A 284 8.87 -12.34 -5.63
N ARG A 285 9.25 -11.36 -6.43
CA ARG A 285 10.54 -11.30 -7.11
C ARG A 285 11.64 -10.83 -6.16
N LEU A 286 12.86 -11.27 -6.44
CA LEU A 286 14.07 -10.78 -5.79
C LEU A 286 15.10 -10.46 -6.86
N VAL A 287 15.67 -9.26 -6.83
CA VAL A 287 16.86 -8.94 -7.60
C VAL A 287 18.09 -9.15 -6.72
N GLY A 288 19.07 -9.85 -7.27
CA GLY A 288 20.38 -10.07 -6.67
C GLY A 288 21.48 -9.45 -7.52
N LYS A 289 22.59 -9.09 -6.87
CA LYS A 289 23.82 -8.66 -7.52
C LYS A 289 24.72 -9.87 -7.80
N THR A 290 25.30 -9.93 -8.99
CA THR A 290 26.20 -10.96 -9.48
C THR A 290 27.41 -10.33 -10.20
N LYS A 291 28.30 -11.16 -10.76
CA LYS A 291 29.39 -10.74 -11.66
C LYS A 291 29.11 -11.19 -13.09
N GLU A 292 29.58 -10.41 -14.06
CA GLU A 292 29.62 -10.80 -15.47
C GLU A 292 30.59 -11.98 -15.69
N ILE A 293 30.33 -12.83 -16.69
CA ILE A 293 31.12 -14.05 -16.95
C ILE A 293 32.58 -13.73 -17.32
N ASN A 294 32.83 -12.61 -18.02
CA ASN A 294 34.15 -12.24 -18.55
C ASN A 294 34.57 -10.80 -18.17
N GLY A 295 34.05 -10.26 -17.07
CA GLY A 295 34.30 -8.88 -16.67
C GLY A 295 34.24 -8.68 -15.17
N ASP A 296 34.83 -7.58 -14.71
CA ASP A 296 34.84 -7.21 -13.29
C ASP A 296 33.59 -6.44 -12.84
N ARG A 297 32.68 -6.14 -13.78
CA ARG A 297 31.48 -5.36 -13.52
C ARG A 297 30.45 -6.18 -12.73
N ASP A 298 29.79 -5.49 -11.81
CA ASP A 298 28.62 -6.02 -11.14
C ASP A 298 27.45 -6.02 -12.14
N GLY A 299 26.69 -7.11 -12.16
CA GLY A 299 25.43 -7.23 -12.88
C GLY A 299 24.29 -7.54 -11.92
N PHE A 300 23.06 -7.31 -12.35
CA PHE A 300 21.85 -7.57 -11.57
C PHE A 300 20.96 -8.56 -12.31
N LEU A 301 20.29 -9.46 -11.58
CA LEU A 301 19.37 -10.44 -12.17
C LEU A 301 18.28 -10.84 -11.18
N LEU A 302 17.16 -11.33 -11.72
CA LEU A 302 16.13 -12.00 -10.92
C LEU A 302 16.69 -13.31 -10.37
N THR A 303 16.73 -13.43 -9.04
CA THR A 303 17.33 -14.58 -8.36
C THR A 303 16.30 -15.39 -7.59
N LEU A 304 16.64 -16.65 -7.28
CA LEU A 304 15.77 -17.58 -6.56
C LEU A 304 14.38 -17.73 -7.22
N GLN A 305 14.32 -17.66 -8.55
CA GLN A 305 13.07 -17.71 -9.32
C GLN A 305 12.33 -19.04 -9.15
N ALA A 306 13.00 -20.10 -8.70
CA ALA A 306 12.38 -21.37 -8.35
C ALA A 306 11.36 -21.29 -7.21
N ARG A 307 11.13 -20.13 -6.58
CA ARG A 307 10.01 -19.88 -5.67
C ARG A 307 8.72 -19.46 -6.40
N GLU A 308 8.85 -18.91 -7.59
CA GLU A 308 7.79 -18.19 -8.30
C GLU A 308 6.91 -19.11 -9.15
N GLN A 309 5.69 -18.65 -9.43
CA GLN A 309 4.65 -19.42 -10.12
C GLN A 309 5.07 -19.96 -11.50
N HIS A 310 5.93 -19.26 -12.25
CA HIS A 310 6.30 -19.66 -13.61
C HIS A 310 7.20 -20.90 -13.63
N ILE A 311 7.84 -21.23 -12.49
CA ILE A 311 8.64 -22.45 -12.32
C ILE A 311 7.88 -23.47 -11.48
N ARG A 312 7.34 -23.05 -10.32
CA ARG A 312 6.77 -23.96 -9.33
C ARG A 312 5.26 -24.17 -9.40
N ARG A 313 4.54 -23.36 -10.18
CA ARG A 313 3.08 -23.45 -10.38
C ARG A 313 2.36 -23.53 -9.04
N GLU A 314 1.57 -24.58 -8.80
CA GLU A 314 0.82 -24.80 -7.57
C GLU A 314 1.68 -24.95 -6.30
N LYS A 315 2.99 -25.25 -6.45
CA LYS A 315 3.95 -25.37 -5.33
C LYS A 315 4.72 -24.09 -5.06
N ALA A 316 4.39 -23.00 -5.75
CA ALA A 316 5.01 -21.69 -5.54
C ALA A 316 4.61 -21.13 -4.16
N SER A 317 5.40 -20.18 -3.66
CA SER A 317 5.11 -19.53 -2.37
C SER A 317 3.97 -18.53 -2.43
N SER A 318 3.59 -18.09 -3.63
CA SER A 318 2.52 -17.12 -3.91
C SER A 318 2.14 -17.22 -5.40
N ASN A 319 0.93 -16.78 -5.74
CA ASN A 319 0.46 -16.66 -7.12
C ASN A 319 0.90 -15.36 -7.81
N ILE A 320 1.56 -14.44 -7.10
CA ILE A 320 1.98 -13.14 -7.65
C ILE A 320 2.86 -13.30 -8.90
N CYS A 321 2.59 -12.49 -9.92
CA CYS A 321 3.33 -12.49 -11.19
C CYS A 321 3.69 -11.07 -11.61
N THR A 322 2.72 -10.32 -12.15
CA THR A 322 2.80 -8.86 -12.21
C THR A 322 2.77 -8.33 -10.79
N ASN A 323 3.61 -7.35 -10.49
CA ASN A 323 3.70 -6.66 -9.21
C ASN A 323 3.69 -5.14 -9.46
N GLN A 324 4.09 -4.35 -8.46
CA GLN A 324 4.07 -2.89 -8.51
C GLN A 324 5.46 -2.30 -8.80
N ALA A 325 6.12 -2.79 -9.85
CA ALA A 325 7.50 -2.41 -10.17
C ALA A 325 7.66 -0.89 -10.44
N LEU A 326 6.72 -0.25 -11.14
CA LEU A 326 6.77 1.19 -11.41
C LEU A 326 6.55 2.00 -10.12
N CYS A 327 5.65 1.56 -9.24
CA CYS A 327 5.47 2.16 -7.91
C CYS A 327 6.71 1.98 -7.03
N SER A 328 7.40 0.83 -7.10
CA SER A 328 8.66 0.63 -6.38
C SER A 328 9.77 1.56 -6.87
N LEU A 329 9.78 1.90 -8.18
CA LEU A 329 10.66 2.92 -8.74
C LEU A 329 10.29 4.31 -8.21
N SER A 330 8.99 4.65 -8.18
CA SER A 330 8.53 5.90 -7.57
C SER A 330 9.04 6.04 -6.12
N ALA A 331 8.83 4.99 -5.31
CA ALA A 331 9.30 4.95 -3.92
C ALA A 331 10.81 5.07 -3.78
N LEU A 332 11.58 4.44 -4.67
CA LEU A 332 13.02 4.60 -4.73
C LEU A 332 13.40 6.07 -4.96
N ILE A 333 12.86 6.70 -6.01
CA ILE A 333 13.20 8.08 -6.38
C ILE A 333 12.77 9.05 -5.27
N TYR A 334 11.61 8.83 -4.66
CA TYR A 334 11.13 9.60 -3.51
C TYR A 334 12.12 9.53 -2.33
N LEU A 335 12.48 8.32 -1.90
CA LEU A 335 13.36 8.11 -0.75
C LEU A 335 14.79 8.61 -1.01
N VAL A 336 15.29 8.48 -2.23
CA VAL A 336 16.60 9.03 -2.64
C VAL A 336 16.56 10.56 -2.67
N SER A 337 15.49 11.16 -3.20
CA SER A 337 15.34 12.61 -3.31
C SER A 337 15.28 13.30 -1.95
N LEU A 338 14.58 12.69 -0.99
CA LEU A 338 14.48 13.23 0.36
C LEU A 338 15.71 12.89 1.22
N GLY A 339 16.27 11.70 1.00
CA GLY A 339 17.27 11.12 1.87
C GLY A 339 16.79 10.98 3.33
N LYS A 340 17.74 10.68 4.22
CA LYS A 340 17.45 10.51 5.65
C LYS A 340 16.88 11.78 6.30
N THR A 341 17.39 12.94 5.92
CA THR A 341 17.01 14.23 6.52
C THR A 341 15.59 14.62 6.11
N GLY A 342 15.25 14.53 4.82
CA GLY A 342 13.91 14.86 4.33
C GLY A 342 12.83 13.94 4.89
N LEU A 343 13.08 12.62 4.92
CA LEU A 343 12.13 11.68 5.51
C LEU A 343 11.90 11.93 7.01
N ARG A 344 12.97 12.26 7.74
CA ARG A 344 12.86 12.63 9.16
C ARG A 344 12.07 13.92 9.34
N GLU A 345 12.29 14.92 8.49
CA GLU A 345 11.55 16.19 8.54
C GLU A 345 10.05 15.99 8.29
N ILE A 346 9.68 15.20 7.26
CA ILE A 346 8.28 14.82 7.02
C ILE A 346 7.68 14.16 8.26
N ALA A 347 8.38 13.19 8.84
CA ALA A 347 7.90 12.50 10.03
C ALA A 347 7.71 13.44 11.23
N ILE A 348 8.63 14.40 11.43
CA ILE A 348 8.51 15.42 12.47
C ILE A 348 7.30 16.31 12.22
N GLN A 349 7.10 16.79 11.00
CA GLN A 349 5.95 17.66 10.68
C GLN A 349 4.63 16.94 10.88
N ASN A 350 4.52 15.69 10.42
CA ASN A 350 3.33 14.86 10.60
C ASN A 350 2.97 14.71 12.07
N PHE A 351 3.95 14.31 12.88
CA PHE A 351 3.78 14.19 14.33
C PHE A 351 3.41 15.53 14.99
N GLN A 352 4.13 16.61 14.70
CA GLN A 352 3.92 17.91 15.34
C GLN A 352 2.56 18.52 14.98
N LYS A 353 2.19 18.48 13.70
CA LYS A 353 0.91 19.03 13.22
C LYS A 353 -0.26 18.22 13.74
N ALA A 354 -0.20 16.89 13.69
CA ALA A 354 -1.24 16.04 14.26
C ALA A 354 -1.39 16.27 15.76
N HIS A 355 -0.28 16.37 16.51
CA HIS A 355 -0.31 16.65 17.95
C HIS A 355 -0.87 18.04 18.28
N TYR A 356 -0.57 19.05 17.45
CA TYR A 356 -1.17 20.37 17.58
C TYR A 356 -2.69 20.33 17.40
N VAL A 357 -3.18 19.69 16.33
CA VAL A 357 -4.62 19.54 16.07
C VAL A 357 -5.29 18.74 17.19
N LYS A 358 -4.67 17.65 17.65
CA LYS A 358 -5.14 16.82 18.76
C LYS A 358 -5.35 17.65 20.04
N LYS A 359 -4.37 18.50 20.39
CA LYS A 359 -4.48 19.43 21.53
C LYS A 359 -5.55 20.48 21.33
N ALA A 360 -5.63 21.09 20.15
CA ALA A 360 -6.58 22.15 19.87
C ALA A 360 -8.04 21.65 19.91
N ILE A 361 -8.31 20.46 19.37
CA ILE A 361 -9.63 19.84 19.40
C ILE A 361 -10.04 19.44 20.81
N ALA A 362 -9.10 18.94 21.62
CA ALA A 362 -9.38 18.58 23.02
C ALA A 362 -9.85 19.75 23.89
N LEU A 363 -9.61 21.00 23.47
CA LEU A 363 -10.07 22.21 24.16
C LEU A 363 -11.48 22.65 23.74
N ILE A 364 -12.06 22.04 22.71
CA ILE A 364 -13.41 22.37 22.24
C ILE A 364 -14.42 21.56 23.08
N PRO A 365 -15.45 22.21 23.68
CA PRO A 365 -16.47 21.51 24.46
C PRO A 365 -17.09 20.32 23.72
N GLY A 366 -17.33 19.21 24.41
CA GLY A 366 -17.93 18.00 23.83
C GLY A 366 -16.96 17.07 23.08
N TYR A 367 -15.82 17.57 22.59
CA TYR A 367 -14.79 16.72 21.99
C TYR A 367 -13.93 16.02 23.05
N LYS A 368 -13.59 14.74 22.82
CA LYS A 368 -12.71 13.97 23.75
C LYS A 368 -11.77 13.05 22.99
N ILE A 369 -10.47 13.21 23.20
CA ILE A 369 -9.45 12.28 22.68
C ILE A 369 -9.57 10.92 23.36
N LEU A 370 -9.61 9.85 22.57
CA LEU A 370 -9.81 8.48 23.09
C LEU A 370 -8.52 7.64 23.15
N ASN A 371 -7.50 8.02 22.38
CA ASN A 371 -6.20 7.32 22.39
C ASN A 371 -5.56 7.31 23.78
N LYS A 372 -5.05 6.13 24.17
CA LYS A 372 -4.33 5.92 25.44
C LYS A 372 -2.82 5.79 25.25
N LYS A 373 -2.37 5.52 24.02
CA LYS A 373 -0.95 5.40 23.66
C LYS A 373 -0.49 6.64 22.87
N PRO A 374 0.83 6.84 22.70
CA PRO A 374 1.35 7.83 21.77
C PRO A 374 0.80 7.60 20.36
N THR A 375 0.59 8.68 19.62
CA THR A 375 0.08 8.66 18.25
C THR A 375 1.04 9.35 17.29
N TYR A 376 0.99 9.02 16.00
CA TYR A 376 1.79 9.66 14.94
C TYR A 376 0.99 10.75 14.22
N ASN A 377 0.50 10.48 13.00
CA ASN A 377 -0.27 11.40 12.16
C ASN A 377 -1.79 11.22 12.27
N GLU A 378 -2.24 10.16 12.95
CA GLU A 378 -3.65 9.82 13.13
C GLU A 378 -4.01 9.71 14.60
N PHE A 379 -5.23 10.09 14.95
CA PHE A 379 -5.81 9.90 16.28
C PHE A 379 -7.33 9.87 16.20
N ILE A 380 -7.96 9.24 17.18
CA ILE A 380 -9.42 9.16 17.31
C ILE A 380 -9.95 10.13 18.37
N VAL A 381 -11.10 10.71 18.05
CA VAL A 381 -11.78 11.68 18.90
C VAL A 381 -13.27 11.41 18.91
N LYS A 382 -13.85 11.39 20.11
CA LYS A 382 -15.30 11.46 20.28
C LYS A 382 -15.77 12.85 19.86
N CYS A 383 -16.72 12.90 18.93
CA CYS A 383 -17.23 14.10 18.29
C CYS A 383 -18.73 14.25 18.60
N PRO A 384 -19.18 15.41 19.14
CA PRO A 384 -20.58 15.61 19.52
C PRO A 384 -21.53 15.62 18.31
N ASP A 385 -21.16 16.31 17.21
CA ASP A 385 -21.92 16.33 15.96
C ASP A 385 -21.00 16.02 14.76
N ILE A 386 -20.91 14.73 14.40
CA ILE A 386 -20.14 14.26 13.24
C ILE A 386 -20.68 14.83 11.93
N ASN A 387 -22.01 14.88 11.78
CA ASN A 387 -22.65 15.37 10.55
C ASN A 387 -22.41 16.87 10.37
N GLY A 388 -22.42 17.63 11.46
CA GLY A 388 -21.99 19.02 11.52
C GLY A 388 -20.56 19.19 11.11
N LEU A 389 -19.64 18.43 11.71
CA LEU A 389 -18.22 18.49 11.38
C LEU A 389 -17.98 18.23 9.88
N ILE A 390 -18.57 17.17 9.32
CA ILE A 390 -18.45 16.83 7.90
C ILE A 390 -18.98 17.96 7.01
N ARG A 391 -20.16 18.50 7.35
CA ARG A 391 -20.79 19.58 6.59
C ARG A 391 -19.92 20.84 6.59
N GLU A 392 -19.41 21.24 7.75
CA GLU A 392 -18.57 22.45 7.87
C GLU A 392 -17.19 22.25 7.22
N CYS A 393 -16.59 21.06 7.32
CA CYS A 393 -15.38 20.72 6.56
C CYS A 393 -15.59 20.88 5.05
N LYS A 394 -16.69 20.33 4.52
CA LYS A 394 -17.03 20.43 3.08
C LYS A 394 -17.25 21.88 2.65
N LYS A 395 -17.97 22.69 3.45
CA LYS A 395 -18.14 24.14 3.20
C LYS A 395 -16.80 24.88 3.14
N MET A 396 -15.82 24.46 3.95
CA MET A 396 -14.47 25.05 3.96
C MET A 396 -13.50 24.40 2.96
N ASN A 397 -14.01 23.54 2.08
CA ASN A 397 -13.23 22.82 1.05
C ASN A 397 -12.14 21.91 1.65
N LEU A 398 -12.46 21.20 2.74
CA LEU A 398 -11.60 20.19 3.37
C LEU A 398 -12.23 18.80 3.20
N LEU A 399 -11.42 17.79 2.87
CA LEU A 399 -11.90 16.40 2.94
C LEU A 399 -12.04 16.04 4.42
N PRO A 400 -13.26 15.70 4.89
CA PRO A 400 -13.54 15.52 6.30
C PRO A 400 -12.84 14.28 6.87
N PRO A 401 -12.72 14.20 8.21
CA PRO A 401 -12.23 13.01 8.90
C PRO A 401 -13.12 11.80 8.67
N LEU A 402 -12.55 10.62 8.87
CA LEU A 402 -13.27 9.35 8.70
C LEU A 402 -14.23 9.14 9.87
N GLN A 403 -15.48 8.78 9.55
CA GLN A 403 -16.45 8.30 10.53
C GLN A 403 -16.10 6.86 10.89
N VAL A 404 -15.65 6.61 12.13
CA VAL A 404 -15.18 5.27 12.55
C VAL A 404 -16.30 4.24 12.49
N SER A 405 -17.56 4.69 12.65
CA SER A 405 -18.78 3.90 12.48
C SER A 405 -18.98 3.26 11.12
N THR A 406 -18.25 3.71 10.09
CA THR A 406 -18.18 3.04 8.78
C THR A 406 -17.72 1.59 8.92
N TYR A 407 -16.80 1.32 9.86
CA TYR A 407 -16.24 -0.01 10.11
C TYR A 407 -16.62 -0.58 11.49
N TYR A 408 -16.89 0.29 12.47
CA TYR A 408 -17.20 -0.08 13.86
C TYR A 408 -18.52 0.58 14.30
N PRO A 409 -19.69 0.01 13.96
CA PRO A 409 -21.00 0.63 14.18
C PRO A 409 -21.26 1.10 15.63
N GLU A 410 -20.66 0.43 16.61
CA GLU A 410 -20.70 0.76 18.03
C GLU A 410 -20.00 2.09 18.38
N MET A 411 -19.10 2.58 17.53
CA MET A 411 -18.36 3.84 17.67
C MET A 411 -19.03 4.98 16.88
N SER A 412 -20.36 5.09 17.00
CA SER A 412 -21.21 6.04 16.26
C SER A 412 -20.87 7.52 16.46
N ASP A 413 -20.19 7.87 17.55
CA ASP A 413 -19.79 9.23 17.92
C ASP A 413 -18.27 9.45 17.81
N VAL A 414 -17.54 8.61 17.07
CA VAL A 414 -16.08 8.70 16.94
C VAL A 414 -15.67 8.98 15.49
N VAL A 415 -14.72 9.91 15.34
CA VAL A 415 -14.03 10.17 14.08
C VAL A 415 -12.54 9.92 14.22
N LEU A 416 -11.92 9.44 13.13
CA LEU A 416 -10.47 9.37 12.95
C LEU A 416 -10.03 10.61 12.20
N VAL A 417 -9.08 11.34 12.78
CA VAL A 417 -8.49 12.54 12.20
C VAL A 417 -7.06 12.24 11.80
N CYS A 418 -6.74 12.49 10.53
CA CYS A 418 -5.38 12.43 9.99
C CYS A 418 -4.84 13.83 9.70
N VAL A 419 -3.56 14.05 9.96
CA VAL A 419 -2.86 15.30 9.63
C VAL A 419 -1.45 14.97 9.13
N THR A 420 -1.12 15.43 7.92
CA THR A 420 0.19 15.27 7.29
C THR A 420 0.91 16.62 7.11
N GLU A 421 2.11 16.59 6.54
CA GLU A 421 2.92 17.76 6.25
C GLU A 421 2.26 18.66 5.22
N LEU A 422 1.33 18.14 4.43
CA LEU A 422 0.55 18.90 3.45
C LEU A 422 -0.64 19.66 4.04
N ASN A 423 -1.02 19.40 5.30
CA ASN A 423 -1.97 20.26 6.00
C ASN A 423 -1.25 21.58 6.37
N SER A 424 -1.62 22.65 5.66
CA SER A 424 -1.13 24.02 5.93
C SER A 424 -1.72 24.57 7.23
N SER A 425 -1.06 25.55 7.85
CA SER A 425 -1.59 26.23 9.04
C SER A 425 -3.01 26.78 8.82
N SER A 426 -3.27 27.36 7.65
CA SER A 426 -4.62 27.85 7.28
C SER A 426 -5.65 26.71 7.19
N SER A 427 -5.28 25.55 6.62
CA SER A 427 -6.18 24.39 6.55
C SER A 427 -6.49 23.83 7.94
N ILE A 428 -5.50 23.81 8.83
CA ILE A 428 -5.63 23.38 10.22
C ILE A 428 -6.55 24.33 11.00
N GLU A 429 -6.37 25.64 10.86
CA GLU A 429 -7.26 26.64 11.48
C GLU A 429 -8.70 26.52 10.98
N LYS A 430 -8.89 26.29 9.67
CA LYS A 430 -10.22 26.03 9.09
C LYS A 430 -10.84 24.76 9.67
N PHE A 431 -10.07 23.68 9.81
CA PHE A 431 -10.56 22.44 10.42
C PHE A 431 -10.98 22.64 11.88
N ILE A 432 -10.17 23.33 12.68
CA ILE A 432 -10.50 23.68 14.08
C ILE A 432 -11.75 24.57 14.13
N LYS A 433 -11.89 25.52 13.20
CA LYS A 433 -13.10 26.36 13.09
C LYS A 433 -14.33 25.53 12.72
N ALA A 434 -14.21 24.58 11.79
CA ALA A 434 -15.29 23.67 11.43
C ALA A 434 -15.75 22.83 12.63
N ALA A 435 -14.81 22.32 13.45
CA ALA A 435 -15.12 21.60 14.68
C ALA A 435 -15.87 22.47 15.71
N LYS A 436 -15.50 23.75 15.87
CA LYS A 436 -16.24 24.68 16.75
C LYS A 436 -17.66 24.97 16.25
N LEU A 437 -17.81 25.20 14.94
CA LEU A 437 -19.11 25.49 14.33
C LEU A 437 -20.06 24.28 14.32
N ALA A 438 -19.52 23.06 14.35
CA ALA A 438 -20.34 21.85 14.42
C ALA A 438 -21.23 21.85 15.68
N ILE A 439 -20.70 22.28 16.82
CA ILE A 439 -21.43 22.32 18.10
C ILE A 439 -22.48 23.44 18.12
N ASN A 440 -22.15 24.62 17.60
CA ASN A 440 -23.04 25.78 17.67
C ASN A 440 -24.32 25.62 16.84
N ASN A 441 -24.31 24.76 15.82
CA ASN A 441 -25.49 24.50 14.98
C ASN A 441 -26.46 23.49 15.62
N GLU A 442 -26.08 22.75 16.67
CA GLU A 442 -27.03 21.94 17.44
C GLU A 442 -27.90 22.81 18.34
N GLU A 443 -27.36 23.88 18.93
CA GLU A 443 -28.13 24.82 19.77
C GLU A 443 -29.22 25.59 18.97
N GLU A 444 -28.98 25.87 17.69
CA GLU A 444 -29.99 26.45 16.78
C GLU A 444 -31.02 25.44 16.26
N ARG A 445 -30.76 24.13 16.37
CA ARG A 445 -31.70 23.05 15.96
C ARG A 445 -32.51 22.48 17.10
N ALA A 446 -32.08 22.70 18.34
CA ALA A 446 -32.77 22.28 19.57
C ALA A 446 -33.74 23.33 20.13
N ASN A 447 -33.76 24.54 19.56
CA ASN A 447 -34.77 25.58 19.74
C ASN A 447 -35.68 25.65 18.50
#